data_AF-A0A0R3SNA0-F1
#
_entry.id   AF-A0A0R3SNA0-F1
#
_cell.length_a   1.000
_cell.length_b   1.000
_cell.length_c   1.000
_cell.angle_alpha   90.00
_cell.angle_beta   90.00
_cell.angle_gamma   90.00
#
_symmetry.space_group_name_H-M   'P 1'
#
loop_
_entity.id
_entity.type
_entity.pdbx_description
1 polymer ?
#
loop_
_entity_poly.entity_id
_entity_poly.type
_entity_poly.pdbx_seq_one_letter_code
_entity_poly.pdbx_strand_id
1 'polypeptide(L)'
;MNIQQSVNSSPVLAFKTCLQNDVFEKLPNMTFEFTLFAPWTSVSDGRAIKIPVCIGAPLLCLRELHEQELKQGRSFLDDFSWSNPHDSPNLQSEVEDLVEWLLNNVTTYPGCRDYLLTKNPRLLFESILSILKRITNPVYVLSPKTCKILHYLYLLEPTHPYLMYIDEVLFDKVTDSMLQDNEGCLSDISRFIHQTYSCSRISRQDKLKLTKILNRHLFHDLHMVKRRKTRNVIRFIIRGMLFLVRRYVIAVCTRIREARKESWQMNCVTMRPHIKEYAVLTLAKRLGPLIFYFPKFITHSQEMAVRAMTNILCSNTDRLWAPGQTSSSVSIETAPPKCHPGCTCLHDI
;
A
#
# COMPACT_ATOMS: atom_id res chain seq x y z
N MET A 1 -60.29 22.99 -10.67
CA MET A 1 -59.92 21.84 -9.83
C MET A 1 -58.46 21.52 -10.08
N ASN A 2 -57.62 21.74 -9.06
CA ASN A 2 -56.27 21.17 -8.90
C ASN A 2 -56.35 19.63 -9.06
N ILE A 3 -55.33 18.91 -9.51
CA ILE A 3 -54.08 18.66 -8.79
C ILE A 3 -52.95 18.34 -9.79
N GLN A 4 -51.87 19.10 -9.69
CA GLN A 4 -50.53 18.75 -10.18
C GLN A 4 -50.02 17.52 -9.41
N GLN A 5 -49.57 16.48 -10.10
CA GLN A 5 -48.60 15.53 -9.55
C GLN A 5 -47.25 15.77 -10.20
N SER A 6 -46.39 16.42 -9.43
CA SER A 6 -44.96 16.59 -9.67
C SER A 6 -44.26 15.24 -9.54
N VAL A 7 -43.82 14.67 -10.66
CA VAL A 7 -42.82 13.60 -10.66
C VAL A 7 -41.46 14.27 -10.46
N ASN A 8 -40.97 14.27 -9.23
CA ASN A 8 -39.62 14.67 -8.88
C ASN A 8 -38.63 13.65 -9.47
N SER A 9 -38.21 13.86 -10.71
CA SER A 9 -37.01 13.23 -11.26
C SER A 9 -35.79 13.86 -10.59
N SER A 10 -35.20 13.18 -9.61
CA SER A 10 -33.88 13.55 -9.09
C SER A 10 -32.86 13.53 -10.23
N PRO A 11 -31.99 14.55 -10.35
CA PRO A 11 -31.01 14.57 -11.44
C PRO A 11 -29.95 13.51 -11.17
N VAL A 12 -29.96 12.46 -11.99
CA VAL A 12 -28.85 11.52 -12.12
C VAL A 12 -27.66 12.30 -12.70
N LEU A 13 -26.70 12.66 -11.85
CA LEU A 13 -25.44 13.26 -12.28
C LEU A 13 -24.62 12.18 -13.01
N ALA A 14 -24.74 12.13 -14.33
CA ALA A 14 -23.87 11.32 -15.17
C ALA A 14 -22.43 11.87 -15.10
N PHE A 15 -21.60 11.34 -14.20
CA PHE A 15 -20.20 11.73 -14.07
C PHE A 15 -19.32 11.07 -15.15
N LYS A 16 -19.42 11.59 -16.39
CA LYS A 16 -18.34 11.49 -17.40
C LYS A 16 -17.24 12.54 -17.16
N THR A 17 -17.44 13.43 -16.19
CA THR A 17 -16.62 14.62 -15.94
C THR A 17 -15.76 14.46 -14.69
N CYS A 18 -14.60 15.09 -14.75
CA CYS A 18 -13.63 15.17 -13.66
C CYS A 18 -14.31 15.61 -12.35
N LEU A 19 -14.15 14.82 -11.28
CA LEU A 19 -14.78 15.03 -9.98
C LEU A 19 -14.17 16.25 -9.31
N GLN A 20 -14.98 17.30 -9.13
CA GLN A 20 -14.57 18.51 -8.42
C GLN A 20 -14.19 18.23 -6.96
N ASN A 21 -13.48 19.19 -6.38
CA ASN A 21 -12.77 19.02 -5.12
C ASN A 21 -13.67 18.61 -3.95
N ASP A 22 -14.94 19.02 -3.98
CA ASP A 22 -15.94 18.81 -2.92
C ASP A 22 -16.79 17.57 -3.14
N VAL A 23 -16.48 16.77 -4.15
CA VAL A 23 -17.23 15.57 -4.48
C VAL A 23 -17.32 14.61 -3.29
N PHE A 24 -16.22 14.39 -2.55
CA PHE A 24 -16.27 13.56 -1.33
C PHE A 24 -17.19 14.11 -0.24
N GLU A 25 -17.47 15.42 -0.22
CA GLU A 25 -18.40 15.99 0.74
C GLU A 25 -19.86 15.66 0.39
N LYS A 26 -20.17 15.55 -0.91
CA LYS A 26 -21.52 15.33 -1.45
C LYS A 26 -21.88 13.85 -1.62
N LEU A 27 -20.89 12.98 -1.74
CA LEU A 27 -21.11 11.55 -1.95
C LEU A 27 -21.72 10.87 -0.71
N PRO A 28 -22.54 9.81 -0.89
CA PRO A 28 -22.99 8.96 0.19
C PRO A 28 -21.82 8.41 0.98
N ASN A 29 -21.95 8.31 2.31
CA ASN A 29 -20.86 7.90 3.19
C ASN A 29 -21.22 6.64 3.96
N MET A 30 -20.22 5.80 4.19
CA MET A 30 -20.25 4.80 5.25
C MET A 30 -19.34 5.25 6.40
N THR A 31 -19.66 4.75 7.59
CA THR A 31 -18.94 5.08 8.82
C THR A 31 -18.00 3.97 9.22
N PHE A 32 -16.82 4.34 9.67
CA PHE A 32 -15.78 3.44 10.16
C PHE A 32 -15.39 3.78 11.58
N GLU A 33 -14.89 2.76 12.28
CA GLU A 33 -14.22 2.94 13.56
C GLU A 33 -12.95 3.78 13.40
N PHE A 34 -12.44 4.26 14.53
CA PHE A 34 -11.20 5.03 14.57
C PHE A 34 -10.02 4.29 13.91
N THR A 35 -9.97 2.97 14.01
CA THR A 35 -8.91 2.16 13.40
C THR A 35 -9.02 2.06 11.87
N LEU A 36 -10.12 2.52 11.26
CA LEU A 36 -10.37 2.46 9.82
C LEU A 36 -10.29 1.04 9.23
N PHE A 37 -10.43 0.02 10.07
CA PHE A 37 -10.43 -1.39 9.67
C PHE A 37 -11.85 -1.95 9.56
N ALA A 38 -12.72 -1.62 10.51
CA ALA A 38 -14.09 -2.11 10.56
C ALA A 38 -15.13 -1.00 10.40
N PRO A 39 -16.31 -1.31 9.84
CA PRO A 39 -17.47 -0.43 9.89
C PRO A 39 -17.82 -0.04 11.34
N TRP A 40 -18.24 1.20 11.55
CA TRP A 40 -18.69 1.66 12.86
C TRP A 40 -20.08 1.08 13.18
N THR A 41 -20.25 0.54 14.36
CA THR A 41 -21.50 -0.04 14.89
C THR A 41 -21.93 0.67 16.17
N SER A 42 -23.12 0.35 16.69
CA SER A 42 -23.62 0.91 17.94
C SER A 42 -22.75 0.58 19.17
N VAL A 43 -21.93 -0.47 19.08
CA VAL A 43 -20.99 -0.90 20.14
C VAL A 43 -19.56 -0.40 19.89
N SER A 44 -19.31 0.32 18.79
CA SER A 44 -17.97 0.79 18.45
C SER A 44 -17.59 2.03 19.26
N ASP A 45 -16.40 1.98 19.87
CA ASP A 45 -15.88 3.10 20.66
C ASP A 45 -15.51 4.33 19.80
N GLY A 46 -15.71 5.51 20.39
CA GLY A 46 -15.26 6.78 19.83
C GLY A 46 -16.14 7.32 18.69
N ARG A 47 -15.58 8.28 17.95
CA ARG A 47 -16.34 9.02 16.90
C ARG A 47 -16.27 8.31 15.56
N ALA A 48 -17.43 8.05 14.96
CA ALA A 48 -17.57 7.53 13.61
C ALA A 48 -16.82 8.38 12.57
N ILE A 49 -16.04 7.71 11.73
CA ILE A 49 -15.24 8.34 10.66
C ILE A 49 -15.94 8.10 9.33
N LYS A 50 -16.34 9.19 8.66
CA LYS A 50 -17.06 9.13 7.38
C LYS A 50 -16.09 8.97 6.21
N ILE A 51 -16.35 7.98 5.35
CA ILE A 51 -15.67 7.71 4.09
C ILE A 51 -16.74 7.53 3.01
N PRO A 52 -16.57 8.10 1.80
CA PRO A 52 -17.50 7.87 0.69
C PRO A 52 -17.68 6.39 0.37
N VAL A 53 -18.92 5.93 0.18
CA VAL A 53 -19.22 4.49 -0.03
C VAL A 53 -18.50 3.95 -1.27
N CYS A 54 -18.40 4.74 -2.34
CA CYS A 54 -17.70 4.38 -3.57
C CYS A 54 -16.20 4.09 -3.39
N ILE A 55 -15.58 4.48 -2.27
CA ILE A 55 -14.20 4.10 -1.89
C ILE A 55 -14.22 3.10 -0.73
N GLY A 56 -15.05 3.37 0.27
CA GLY A 56 -15.16 2.59 1.50
C GLY A 56 -15.53 1.12 1.25
N ALA A 57 -16.62 0.92 0.49
CA ALA A 57 -17.17 -0.40 0.22
C ALA A 57 -16.23 -1.27 -0.63
N PRO A 58 -15.75 -0.84 -1.82
CA PRO A 58 -14.89 -1.68 -2.63
C PRO A 58 -13.56 -2.00 -1.93
N LEU A 59 -12.98 -1.07 -1.16
CA LEU A 59 -11.73 -1.36 -0.44
C LEU A 59 -11.95 -2.34 0.74
N LEU A 60 -13.12 -2.30 1.39
CA LEU A 60 -13.44 -3.26 2.44
C LEU A 60 -13.66 -4.67 1.86
N CYS A 61 -14.44 -4.78 0.77
CA CYS A 61 -14.62 -6.04 0.05
C CYS A 61 -13.31 -6.56 -0.55
N LEU A 62 -12.45 -5.68 -1.08
CA LEU A 62 -11.12 -6.04 -1.57
C LEU A 62 -10.28 -6.71 -0.48
N ARG A 63 -10.31 -6.20 0.77
CA ARG A 63 -9.59 -6.83 1.88
C ARG A 63 -10.13 -8.24 2.17
N GLU A 64 -11.45 -8.39 2.19
CA GLU A 64 -12.12 -9.67 2.45
C GLU A 64 -11.78 -10.70 1.37
N LEU A 65 -11.91 -10.33 0.10
CA LEU A 65 -11.61 -11.23 -1.00
C LEU A 65 -10.12 -11.53 -1.13
N HIS A 66 -9.24 -10.56 -0.85
CA HIS A 66 -7.80 -10.82 -0.81
C HIS A 66 -7.44 -11.87 0.25
N GLU A 67 -8.04 -11.82 1.44
CA GLU A 67 -7.86 -12.87 2.44
C GLU A 67 -8.35 -14.24 1.96
N GLN A 68 -9.44 -14.29 1.19
CA GLN A 68 -9.96 -15.53 0.63
C GLN A 68 -9.01 -16.11 -0.42
N GLU A 69 -8.48 -15.29 -1.33
CA GLU A 69 -7.48 -15.72 -2.32
C GLU A 69 -6.21 -16.23 -1.65
N LEU A 70 -5.70 -15.51 -0.62
CA LEU A 70 -4.50 -15.90 0.09
C LEU A 70 -4.65 -17.26 0.78
N LYS A 71 -5.82 -17.57 1.34
CA LYS A 71 -6.15 -18.89 1.90
C LYS A 71 -6.12 -20.01 0.85
N GLN A 72 -6.41 -19.67 -0.41
CA GLN A 72 -6.35 -20.59 -1.55
C GLN A 72 -4.95 -20.63 -2.19
N GLY A 73 -3.97 -19.91 -1.63
CA GLY A 73 -2.62 -19.84 -2.15
C GLY A 73 -2.49 -19.03 -3.44
N ARG A 74 -3.41 -18.10 -3.71
CA ARG A 74 -3.38 -17.18 -4.86
C ARG A 74 -3.48 -15.73 -4.37
N SER A 75 -3.20 -14.76 -5.24
CA SER A 75 -3.35 -13.34 -4.93
C SER A 75 -3.48 -12.54 -6.21
N PHE A 76 -4.44 -11.63 -6.29
CA PHE A 76 -4.55 -10.69 -7.41
C PHE A 76 -3.30 -9.82 -7.60
N LEU A 77 -2.44 -9.68 -6.58
CA LEU A 77 -1.15 -8.99 -6.74
C LEU A 77 -0.23 -9.74 -7.73
N ASP A 78 -0.39 -11.06 -7.87
CA ASP A 78 0.40 -11.89 -8.77
C ASP A 78 -0.01 -11.68 -10.24
N ASP A 79 -1.23 -11.22 -10.49
CA ASP A 79 -1.72 -10.88 -11.83
C ASP A 79 -0.93 -9.74 -12.48
N PHE A 80 -0.17 -8.99 -11.68
CA PHE A 80 0.71 -7.91 -12.11
C PHE A 80 2.17 -8.35 -12.34
N SER A 81 2.46 -9.65 -12.20
CA SER A 81 3.80 -10.19 -12.39
C SER A 81 4.28 -9.99 -13.82
N TRP A 82 5.56 -9.64 -13.99
CA TRP A 82 6.17 -9.55 -15.32
C TRP A 82 6.33 -10.90 -16.01
N SER A 83 6.45 -11.98 -15.23
CA SER A 83 6.64 -13.33 -15.79
C SER A 83 5.34 -13.93 -16.31
N ASN A 84 4.19 -13.49 -15.81
CA ASN A 84 2.89 -13.98 -16.24
C ASN A 84 1.77 -12.98 -15.90
N PRO A 85 1.69 -11.83 -16.60
CA PRO A 85 0.65 -10.85 -16.36
C PRO A 85 -0.71 -11.41 -16.79
N HIS A 86 -1.69 -11.40 -15.89
CA HIS A 86 -3.04 -11.86 -16.20
C HIS A 86 -3.98 -10.69 -16.49
N ASP A 87 -3.95 -10.16 -17.71
CA ASP A 87 -4.84 -9.07 -18.11
C ASP A 87 -6.13 -9.61 -18.74
N SER A 88 -7.25 -9.54 -17.99
CA SER A 88 -8.56 -9.90 -18.55
C SER A 88 -8.91 -8.95 -19.71
N PRO A 89 -9.33 -9.46 -20.88
CA PRO A 89 -9.54 -8.64 -22.09
C PRO A 89 -10.61 -7.56 -21.90
N ASN A 90 -11.57 -7.77 -20.99
CA ASN A 90 -12.67 -6.85 -20.73
C ASN A 90 -12.48 -6.01 -19.46
N LEU A 91 -11.33 -6.12 -18.78
CA LEU A 91 -11.11 -5.50 -17.47
C LEU A 91 -11.38 -4.00 -17.48
N GLN A 92 -10.93 -3.28 -18.51
CA GLN A 92 -11.13 -1.83 -18.56
C GLN A 92 -12.61 -1.46 -18.68
N SER A 93 -13.38 -2.17 -19.50
CA SER A 93 -14.83 -1.93 -19.63
C SER A 93 -15.53 -2.23 -18.31
N GLU A 94 -15.21 -3.37 -17.69
CA GLU A 94 -15.78 -3.78 -16.40
C GLU A 94 -15.45 -2.78 -15.29
N VAL A 95 -14.24 -2.23 -15.29
CA VAL A 95 -13.82 -1.16 -14.37
C VAL A 95 -14.69 0.07 -14.57
N GLU A 96 -14.86 0.54 -15.79
CA GLU A 96 -15.67 1.74 -16.06
C GLU A 96 -17.13 1.53 -15.66
N ASP A 97 -17.73 0.38 -15.99
CA ASP A 97 -19.10 0.02 -15.62
C ASP A 97 -19.27 -0.02 -14.09
N LEU A 98 -18.32 -0.66 -13.39
CA LEU A 98 -18.36 -0.75 -11.93
C LEU A 98 -18.18 0.63 -11.28
N VAL A 99 -17.30 1.48 -11.82
CA VAL A 99 -17.07 2.84 -11.32
C VAL A 99 -18.31 3.71 -11.51
N GLU A 100 -18.96 3.65 -12.68
CA GLU A 100 -20.20 4.37 -12.93
C GLU A 100 -21.30 3.93 -11.97
N TRP A 101 -21.47 2.63 -11.77
CA TRP A 101 -22.42 2.09 -10.79
C TRP A 101 -22.09 2.54 -9.36
N LEU A 102 -20.83 2.47 -8.94
CA LEU A 102 -20.37 2.91 -7.61
C LEU A 102 -20.62 4.39 -7.35
N LEU A 103 -20.47 5.24 -8.37
CA LEU A 103 -20.64 6.69 -8.24
C LEU A 103 -22.11 7.12 -8.32
N ASN A 104 -22.92 6.45 -9.14
CA ASN A 104 -24.28 6.91 -9.47
C ASN A 104 -25.39 6.16 -8.72
N ASN A 105 -25.19 4.87 -8.40
CA ASN A 105 -26.26 4.00 -7.91
C ASN A 105 -26.08 3.60 -6.45
N VAL A 106 -24.85 3.61 -5.92
CA VAL A 106 -24.57 3.12 -4.57
C VAL A 106 -24.78 4.19 -3.51
N THR A 107 -25.72 3.95 -2.60
CA THR A 107 -26.06 4.86 -1.50
C THR A 107 -25.63 4.35 -0.12
N THR A 108 -25.60 3.02 0.08
CA THR A 108 -25.27 2.40 1.38
C THR A 108 -24.40 1.17 1.21
N TYR A 109 -23.57 0.85 2.22
CA TYR A 109 -22.70 -0.33 2.19
C TYR A 109 -23.48 -1.67 2.15
N PRO A 110 -24.51 -1.91 2.97
CA PRO A 110 -25.28 -3.16 2.89
C PRO A 110 -25.89 -3.39 1.51
N GLY A 111 -26.37 -2.32 0.84
CA GLY A 111 -26.97 -2.41 -0.48
C GLY A 111 -26.00 -2.74 -1.62
N CYS A 112 -24.68 -2.55 -1.45
CA CYS A 112 -23.69 -2.86 -2.47
C CYS A 112 -22.79 -4.05 -2.14
N ARG A 113 -22.73 -4.48 -0.87
CA ARG A 113 -21.73 -5.45 -0.39
C ARG A 113 -21.78 -6.76 -1.16
N ASP A 114 -22.95 -7.38 -1.23
CA ASP A 114 -23.05 -8.73 -1.80
C ASP A 114 -22.67 -8.74 -3.28
N TYR A 115 -23.10 -7.71 -4.03
CA TYR A 115 -22.66 -7.53 -5.41
C TYR A 115 -21.14 -7.36 -5.53
N LEU A 116 -20.51 -6.53 -4.69
CA LEU A 116 -19.06 -6.32 -4.71
C LEU A 116 -18.28 -7.59 -4.36
N LEU A 117 -18.79 -8.45 -3.49
CA LEU A 117 -18.16 -9.73 -3.14
C LEU A 117 -18.25 -10.79 -4.25
N THR A 118 -19.13 -10.62 -5.24
CA THR A 118 -19.12 -11.46 -6.45
C THR A 118 -18.01 -11.11 -7.44
N LYS A 119 -17.30 -9.99 -7.22
CA LYS A 119 -16.31 -9.47 -8.17
C LYS A 119 -14.90 -10.00 -7.87
N ASN A 120 -14.07 -10.00 -8.90
CA ASN A 120 -12.65 -10.31 -8.76
C ASN A 120 -11.93 -9.17 -7.98
N PRO A 121 -11.01 -9.47 -7.05
CA PRO A 121 -10.22 -8.47 -6.31
C PRO A 121 -9.46 -7.48 -7.20
N ARG A 122 -8.89 -7.94 -8.31
CA ARG A 122 -8.22 -7.09 -9.31
C ARG A 122 -9.16 -6.02 -9.86
N LEU A 123 -10.41 -6.39 -10.18
CA LEU A 123 -11.43 -5.47 -10.67
C LEU A 123 -11.76 -4.41 -9.61
N LEU A 124 -11.92 -4.80 -8.34
CA LEU A 124 -12.16 -3.85 -7.25
C LEU A 124 -10.99 -2.89 -7.06
N PHE A 125 -9.76 -3.39 -7.12
CA PHE A 125 -8.56 -2.58 -6.98
C PHE A 125 -8.44 -1.56 -8.12
N GLU A 126 -8.55 -1.99 -9.37
CA GLU A 126 -8.49 -1.10 -10.55
C GLU A 126 -9.65 -0.08 -10.56
N SER A 127 -10.83 -0.45 -10.05
CA SER A 127 -11.96 0.49 -9.87
C SER A 127 -11.65 1.58 -8.86
N ILE A 128 -11.01 1.25 -7.73
CA ILE A 128 -10.53 2.25 -6.78
C ILE A 128 -9.52 3.19 -7.45
N LEU A 129 -8.58 2.66 -8.23
CA LEU A 129 -7.61 3.47 -8.98
C LEU A 129 -8.30 4.38 -10.01
N SER A 130 -9.31 3.88 -10.73
CA SER A 130 -10.08 4.67 -11.69
C SER A 130 -10.86 5.80 -11.01
N ILE A 131 -11.50 5.55 -9.86
CA ILE A 131 -12.14 6.63 -9.07
C ILE A 131 -11.12 7.69 -8.67
N LEU A 132 -9.93 7.29 -8.21
CA LEU A 132 -8.87 8.23 -7.82
C LEU A 132 -8.37 9.06 -9.02
N LYS A 133 -8.20 8.45 -10.19
CA LYS A 133 -7.82 9.15 -11.44
C LYS A 133 -8.82 10.23 -11.82
N ARG A 134 -10.12 10.02 -11.53
CA ARG A 134 -11.18 10.98 -11.87
C ARG A 134 -11.22 12.20 -10.95
N ILE A 135 -10.44 12.26 -9.87
CA ILE A 135 -10.42 13.41 -8.94
C ILE A 135 -9.52 14.51 -9.50
N THR A 136 -10.08 15.70 -9.78
CA THR A 136 -9.35 16.84 -10.39
C THR A 136 -8.18 17.34 -9.55
N ASN A 137 -8.22 17.09 -8.24
CA ASN A 137 -7.36 17.72 -7.27
C ASN A 137 -6.35 16.77 -6.66
N PRO A 138 -5.21 17.32 -6.20
CA PRO A 138 -4.25 16.55 -5.45
C PRO A 138 -4.88 15.99 -4.18
N VAL A 139 -4.96 14.66 -4.10
CA VAL A 139 -5.48 13.98 -2.91
C VAL A 139 -4.55 14.28 -1.74
N TYR A 140 -3.24 14.23 -1.96
CA TYR A 140 -2.23 14.44 -0.93
C TYR A 140 -1.03 15.23 -1.46
N VAL A 141 -0.99 16.53 -1.16
CA VAL A 141 0.13 17.41 -1.52
C VAL A 141 1.31 17.16 -0.59
N LEU A 142 2.47 16.82 -1.15
CA LEU A 142 3.71 16.70 -0.39
C LEU A 142 4.48 18.02 -0.42
N SER A 143 4.96 18.46 0.75
CA SER A 143 5.71 19.70 0.88
C SER A 143 7.12 19.58 0.29
N PRO A 144 7.78 20.70 -0.06
CA PRO A 144 9.16 20.68 -0.55
C PRO A 144 10.13 20.02 0.44
N LYS A 145 9.86 20.15 1.75
CA LYS A 145 10.64 19.51 2.82
C LYS A 145 10.53 17.98 2.75
N THR A 146 9.31 17.46 2.58
CA THR A 146 9.06 16.02 2.37
C THR A 146 9.77 15.53 1.12
N CYS A 147 9.65 16.28 0.01
CA CYS A 147 10.32 15.94 -1.25
C CYS A 147 11.84 15.85 -1.09
N LYS A 148 12.46 16.84 -0.40
CA LYS A 148 13.88 16.82 -0.10
C LYS A 148 14.31 15.56 0.65
N ILE A 149 13.54 15.09 1.63
CA ILE A 149 13.84 13.87 2.38
C ILE A 149 13.73 12.64 1.47
N LEU A 150 12.71 12.58 0.62
CA LEU A 150 12.51 11.46 -0.32
C LEU A 150 13.66 11.32 -1.33
N HIS A 151 14.36 12.39 -1.69
CA HIS A 151 15.56 12.26 -2.54
C HIS A 151 16.65 11.40 -1.89
N TYR A 152 16.81 11.47 -0.57
CA TYR A 152 17.86 10.77 0.17
C TYR A 152 17.40 9.47 0.85
N LEU A 153 16.08 9.31 1.06
CA LEU A 153 15.54 8.16 1.77
C LEU A 153 14.84 7.19 0.82
N TYR A 154 15.38 5.98 0.74
CA TYR A 154 14.74 4.82 0.13
C TYR A 154 14.82 3.64 1.09
N LEU A 155 13.67 3.20 1.61
CA LEU A 155 13.58 2.16 2.64
C LEU A 155 13.52 0.75 2.09
N LEU A 156 13.19 0.60 0.82
CA LEU A 156 13.22 -0.69 0.16
C LEU A 156 14.63 -0.95 -0.31
N GLU A 157 15.36 -1.81 0.40
CA GLU A 157 16.71 -2.16 -0.02
C GLU A 157 16.65 -3.06 -1.26
N PRO A 158 17.51 -2.83 -2.28
CA PRO A 158 17.54 -3.68 -3.45
C PRO A 158 17.84 -5.12 -3.03
N THR A 159 17.03 -6.07 -3.48
CA THR A 159 17.28 -7.49 -3.22
C THR A 159 18.30 -8.02 -4.22
N HIS A 160 19.27 -8.81 -3.74
CA HIS A 160 20.25 -9.42 -4.63
C HIS A 160 19.55 -10.51 -5.45
N PRO A 161 19.71 -10.58 -6.79
CA PRO A 161 19.09 -11.63 -7.62
C PRO A 161 19.41 -13.07 -7.18
N TYR A 162 20.51 -13.29 -6.45
CA TYR A 162 20.91 -14.58 -5.90
C TYR A 162 20.68 -14.69 -4.40
N LEU A 163 20.06 -13.71 -3.71
CA LEU A 163 19.83 -13.80 -2.26
C LEU A 163 19.05 -15.08 -1.88
N MET A 164 18.22 -15.58 -2.80
CA MET A 164 17.44 -16.82 -2.66
C MET A 164 18.30 -18.10 -2.71
N TYR A 165 19.50 -18.04 -3.30
CA TYR A 165 20.46 -19.13 -3.48
C TYR A 165 21.86 -18.71 -3.01
N ILE A 166 21.95 -17.71 -2.14
CA ILE A 166 23.24 -17.07 -1.89
C ILE A 166 24.22 -18.04 -1.25
N ASP A 167 23.70 -18.99 -0.46
CA ASP A 167 24.49 -20.05 0.15
C ASP A 167 25.03 -21.01 -0.91
N GLU A 168 24.21 -21.44 -1.87
CA GLU A 168 24.64 -22.31 -2.99
C GLU A 168 25.63 -21.58 -3.90
N VAL A 169 25.35 -20.33 -4.24
CA VAL A 169 26.24 -19.53 -5.09
C VAL A 169 27.55 -19.20 -4.38
N LEU A 170 27.54 -18.94 -3.07
CA LEU A 170 28.76 -18.76 -2.28
C LEU A 170 29.52 -20.08 -2.15
N PHE A 171 28.82 -21.20 -1.94
CA PHE A 171 29.42 -22.53 -1.85
C PHE A 171 30.09 -22.93 -3.17
N ASP A 172 29.39 -22.82 -4.30
CA ASP A 172 29.93 -23.10 -5.64
C ASP A 172 31.15 -22.22 -5.91
N LYS A 173 31.10 -20.94 -5.56
CA LYS A 173 32.24 -20.03 -5.77
C LYS A 173 33.40 -20.24 -4.82
N VAL A 174 33.16 -20.64 -3.57
CA VAL A 174 34.24 -21.03 -2.65
C VAL A 174 34.91 -22.28 -3.17
N THR A 175 34.12 -23.24 -3.67
CA THR A 175 34.62 -24.47 -4.30
C THR A 175 35.43 -24.17 -5.56
N ASP A 176 34.94 -23.28 -6.44
CA ASP A 176 35.68 -22.82 -7.63
C ASP A 176 36.96 -22.04 -7.28
N SER A 177 36.94 -21.23 -6.21
CA SER A 177 38.12 -20.48 -5.76
C SER A 177 39.17 -21.36 -5.08
N MET A 178 38.76 -22.42 -4.40
CA MET A 178 39.68 -23.43 -3.84
C MET A 178 40.38 -24.23 -4.95
N LEU A 179 39.79 -24.26 -6.16
CA LEU A 179 40.36 -24.87 -7.35
C LEU A 179 41.20 -23.90 -8.20
N GLN A 180 41.15 -22.58 -7.94
CA GLN A 180 41.88 -21.56 -8.69
C GLN A 180 42.61 -20.59 -7.74
N ASP A 181 43.91 -20.80 -7.59
CA ASP A 181 44.84 -20.04 -6.76
C ASP A 181 45.16 -18.65 -7.36
N ASN A 182 44.14 -17.80 -7.56
CA ASN A 182 44.28 -16.48 -8.17
C ASN A 182 44.11 -15.36 -7.14
N GLU A 183 45.23 -14.96 -6.54
CA GLU A 183 45.38 -13.66 -5.87
C GLU A 183 45.13 -12.52 -6.88
N GLY A 184 43.99 -11.84 -6.78
CA GLY A 184 43.81 -10.51 -7.41
C GLY A 184 42.46 -10.21 -8.06
N CYS A 185 41.54 -11.17 -8.19
CA CYS A 185 40.22 -10.89 -8.77
C CYS A 185 39.15 -10.89 -7.67
N LEU A 186 38.69 -9.71 -7.23
CA LEU A 186 37.44 -9.63 -6.49
C LEU A 186 36.35 -10.21 -7.38
N SER A 187 35.80 -11.37 -6.99
CA SER A 187 34.78 -12.08 -7.77
C SER A 187 33.61 -11.13 -8.12
N ASP A 188 32.89 -11.40 -9.21
CA ASP A 188 31.71 -10.61 -9.61
C ASP A 188 30.68 -10.45 -8.49
N ILE A 189 30.65 -11.39 -7.54
CA ILE A 189 29.82 -11.32 -6.34
C ILE A 189 30.45 -10.43 -5.29
N SER A 190 31.76 -10.47 -5.05
CA SER A 190 32.40 -9.49 -4.17
C SER A 190 32.25 -8.07 -4.71
N ARG A 191 32.34 -7.89 -6.03
CA ARG A 191 32.08 -6.61 -6.71
C ARG A 191 30.61 -6.20 -6.62
N PHE A 192 29.65 -7.11 -6.87
CA PHE A 192 28.23 -6.83 -6.70
C PHE A 192 27.88 -6.56 -5.23
N ILE A 193 28.46 -7.29 -4.27
CA ILE A 193 28.26 -7.08 -2.84
C ILE A 193 28.82 -5.72 -2.45
N HIS A 194 30.03 -5.36 -2.91
CA HIS A 194 30.57 -4.03 -2.70
C HIS A 194 29.82 -2.92 -3.43
N GLN A 195 29.20 -3.17 -4.58
CA GLN A 195 28.39 -2.17 -5.31
C GLN A 195 26.97 -2.05 -4.77
N THR A 196 26.39 -3.13 -4.25
CA THR A 196 24.99 -3.21 -3.77
C THR A 196 24.87 -2.93 -2.27
N TYR A 197 25.90 -3.31 -1.51
CA TYR A 197 26.01 -3.11 -0.05
C TYR A 197 27.15 -2.17 0.33
N SER A 198 27.69 -1.38 -0.59
CA SER A 198 28.77 -0.40 -0.35
C SER A 198 28.50 0.43 0.91
N CYS A 199 29.53 0.60 1.73
CA CYS A 199 29.50 1.34 3.00
C CYS A 199 29.26 2.85 2.85
N SER A 200 28.94 3.36 1.65
CA SER A 200 28.36 4.69 1.45
C SER A 200 26.87 4.75 1.82
N ARG A 201 26.25 3.61 2.17
CA ARG A 201 24.92 3.56 2.77
C ARG A 201 24.89 4.44 4.01
N ILE A 202 23.96 5.40 3.99
CA ILE A 202 23.52 6.14 5.19
C ILE A 202 23.43 5.14 6.34
N SER A 203 24.11 5.44 7.45
CA SER A 203 24.17 4.52 8.59
C SER A 203 22.76 4.08 8.97
N ARG A 204 22.60 2.86 9.50
CA ARG A 204 21.27 2.37 9.96
C ARG A 204 20.60 3.38 10.89
N GLN A 205 21.40 4.07 11.72
CA GLN A 205 20.93 5.13 12.61
C GLN A 205 20.42 6.36 11.84
N ASP A 206 21.13 6.80 10.81
CA ASP A 206 20.72 7.96 10.01
C ASP A 206 19.51 7.65 9.12
N LYS A 207 19.38 6.41 8.60
CA LYS A 207 18.14 5.95 7.94
C LYS A 207 16.95 6.01 8.91
N LEU A 208 17.14 5.58 10.15
CA LEU A 208 16.10 5.67 11.19
C LEU A 208 15.76 7.13 11.52
N LYS A 209 16.76 8.02 11.64
CA LYS A 209 16.52 9.46 11.84
C LYS A 209 15.74 10.05 10.67
N LEU A 210 16.15 9.79 9.42
CA LEU A 210 15.46 10.26 8.22
C LEU A 210 14.04 9.73 8.13
N THR A 211 13.80 8.47 8.52
CA THR A 211 12.45 7.89 8.58
C THR A 211 11.57 8.62 9.60
N LYS A 212 12.09 8.94 10.79
CA LYS A 212 11.36 9.72 11.79
C LYS A 212 11.01 11.11 11.26
N ILE A 213 11.97 11.77 10.60
CA ILE A 213 11.77 13.09 10.00
C ILE A 213 10.73 13.00 8.88
N LEU A 214 10.83 12.00 8.00
CA LEU A 214 9.84 11.74 6.95
C LEU A 214 8.44 11.57 7.54
N ASN A 215 8.27 10.74 8.57
CA ASN A 215 6.96 10.51 9.17
C ASN A 215 6.32 11.76 9.78
N ARG A 216 7.13 12.61 10.44
CA ARG A 216 6.67 13.90 10.95
C ARG A 216 6.22 14.82 9.81
N HIS A 217 6.97 14.83 8.71
CA HIS A 217 6.63 15.63 7.54
C HIS A 217 5.40 15.12 6.79
N LEU A 218 5.27 13.79 6.61
CA LEU A 218 4.06 13.17 6.10
C LEU A 218 2.84 13.53 6.96
N PHE A 219 2.96 13.41 8.28
CA PHE A 219 1.90 13.82 9.20
C PHE A 219 1.49 15.28 9.03
N HIS A 220 2.49 16.17 9.02
CA HIS A 220 2.27 17.61 8.82
C HIS A 220 1.56 17.87 7.49
N ASP A 221 2.05 17.31 6.39
CA ASP A 221 1.47 17.47 5.06
C ASP A 221 0.03 16.94 4.99
N LEU A 222 -0.25 15.81 5.67
CA LEU A 222 -1.61 15.28 5.77
C LEU A 222 -2.52 16.24 6.52
N HIS A 223 -2.03 16.91 7.56
CA HIS A 223 -2.78 17.92 8.32
C HIS A 223 -2.98 19.23 7.52
N MET A 224 -2.13 19.53 6.55
CA MET A 224 -2.29 20.67 5.63
C MET A 224 -3.44 20.47 4.63
N VAL A 225 -3.88 19.23 4.40
CA VAL A 225 -5.08 18.95 3.59
C VAL A 225 -6.30 19.47 4.34
N LYS A 226 -6.82 20.63 3.93
CA LYS A 226 -7.88 21.38 4.67
C LYS A 226 -9.13 20.55 4.95
N ARG A 227 -9.57 19.73 3.99
CA ARG A 227 -10.83 18.99 4.04
C ARG A 227 -10.69 17.70 4.85
N ARG A 228 -11.52 17.56 5.88
CA ARG A 228 -11.45 16.42 6.81
C ARG A 228 -11.78 15.10 6.14
N LYS A 229 -12.80 15.04 5.27
CA LYS A 229 -13.13 13.79 4.56
C LYS A 229 -12.01 13.34 3.63
N THR A 230 -11.41 14.27 2.87
CA THR A 230 -10.23 13.96 2.03
C THR A 230 -9.09 13.38 2.87
N ARG A 231 -8.77 13.97 4.03
CA ARG A 231 -7.78 13.39 4.96
C ARG A 231 -8.12 11.97 5.39
N ASN A 232 -9.39 11.70 5.69
CA ASN A 232 -9.83 10.37 6.11
C ASN A 232 -9.75 9.36 4.95
N VAL A 233 -10.08 9.77 3.72
CA VAL A 233 -9.94 8.94 2.51
C VAL A 233 -8.48 8.56 2.29
N ILE A 234 -7.54 9.51 2.37
CA ILE A 234 -6.09 9.24 2.28
C ILE A 234 -5.67 8.19 3.32
N ARG A 235 -6.04 8.42 4.59
CA ARG A 235 -5.75 7.49 5.69
C ARG A 235 -6.31 6.10 5.41
N PHE A 236 -7.56 6.03 4.98
CA PHE A 236 -8.27 4.78 4.74
C PHE A 236 -7.64 3.97 3.60
N ILE A 237 -7.27 4.64 2.50
CA ILE A 237 -6.59 4.00 1.36
C ILE A 237 -5.19 3.51 1.77
N ILE A 238 -4.38 4.36 2.41
CA ILE A 238 -3.02 3.98 2.83
C ILE A 238 -3.06 2.80 3.81
N ARG A 239 -3.96 2.82 4.78
CA ARG A 239 -4.16 1.67 5.70
C ARG A 239 -4.62 0.42 4.97
N GLY A 240 -5.47 0.57 3.95
CA GLY A 240 -5.86 -0.54 3.09
C GLY A 240 -4.67 -1.15 2.37
N MET A 241 -3.79 -0.34 1.80
CA MET A 241 -2.59 -0.87 1.13
C MET A 241 -1.60 -1.52 2.10
N LEU A 242 -1.39 -0.91 3.27
CA LEU A 242 -0.58 -1.51 4.34
C LEU A 242 -1.13 -2.89 4.73
N PHE A 243 -2.45 -3.03 4.84
CA PHE A 243 -3.09 -4.31 5.08
C PHE A 243 -2.78 -5.32 3.97
N LEU A 244 -3.04 -4.98 2.70
CA LEU A 244 -2.84 -5.88 1.56
C LEU A 244 -1.38 -6.37 1.47
N VAL A 245 -0.40 -5.46 1.54
CA VAL A 245 1.03 -5.83 1.51
C VAL A 245 1.39 -6.80 2.63
N ARG A 246 0.93 -6.51 3.86
CA ARG A 246 1.31 -7.34 5.02
C ARG A 246 0.73 -8.73 4.93
N ARG A 247 -0.54 -8.83 4.55
CA ARG A 247 -1.23 -10.11 4.43
C ARG A 247 -0.64 -10.95 3.32
N TYR A 248 -0.37 -10.35 2.17
CA TYR A 248 0.36 -10.99 1.08
C TYR A 248 1.75 -11.50 1.53
N VAL A 249 2.57 -10.63 2.13
CA VAL A 249 3.93 -11.01 2.58
C VAL A 249 3.88 -12.15 3.57
N ILE A 250 2.98 -12.10 4.56
CA ILE A 250 2.84 -13.17 5.56
C ILE A 250 2.42 -14.48 4.91
N ALA A 251 1.37 -14.46 4.08
CA ALA A 251 0.83 -15.66 3.45
C ALA A 251 1.83 -16.31 2.49
N VAL A 252 2.46 -15.53 1.62
CA VAL A 252 3.44 -16.05 0.65
C VAL A 252 4.70 -16.56 1.37
N CYS A 253 5.21 -15.84 2.37
CA CYS A 253 6.32 -16.33 3.20
C CYS A 253 5.95 -17.67 3.85
N THR A 254 4.76 -17.78 4.45
CA THR A 254 4.31 -19.00 5.12
C THR A 254 4.26 -20.19 4.16
N ARG A 255 3.66 -19.99 2.98
CA ARG A 255 3.57 -21.01 1.92
C ARG A 255 4.95 -21.47 1.43
N ILE A 256 5.86 -20.52 1.17
CA ILE A 256 7.20 -20.87 0.67
C ILE A 256 8.02 -21.59 1.73
N ARG A 257 7.93 -21.13 2.99
CA ARG A 257 8.55 -21.82 4.13
C ARG A 257 8.12 -23.29 4.19
N GLU A 258 6.81 -23.53 4.10
CA GLU A 258 6.24 -24.88 4.16
C GLU A 258 6.68 -25.73 2.97
N ALA A 259 6.68 -25.16 1.76
CA ALA A 259 7.12 -25.85 0.55
C ALA A 259 8.63 -26.21 0.60
N ARG A 260 9.46 -25.33 1.15
CA ARG A 260 10.92 -25.51 1.26
C ARG A 260 11.36 -26.25 2.53
N LYS A 261 10.43 -26.50 3.47
CA LYS A 261 10.71 -27.08 4.80
C LYS A 261 11.82 -26.32 5.56
N GLU A 262 11.86 -25.01 5.41
CA GLU A 262 12.87 -24.16 6.06
C GLU A 262 12.33 -23.53 7.37
N SER A 263 13.22 -23.01 8.20
CA SER A 263 12.81 -22.26 9.39
C SER A 263 12.22 -20.89 9.01
N TRP A 264 11.43 -20.30 9.92
CA TRP A 264 10.89 -18.95 9.68
C TRP A 264 12.00 -17.89 9.59
N GLN A 265 13.10 -18.06 10.36
CA GLN A 265 14.25 -17.15 10.32
C GLN A 265 14.93 -17.21 8.94
N MET A 266 15.16 -18.42 8.42
CA MET A 266 15.79 -18.60 7.11
C MET A 266 14.97 -17.96 5.99
N ASN A 267 13.68 -18.29 5.91
CA ASN A 267 12.75 -17.69 4.95
C ASN A 267 12.64 -16.16 5.08
N CYS A 268 12.74 -15.63 6.31
CA CYS A 268 12.76 -14.18 6.54
C CYS A 268 14.00 -13.49 5.99
N VAL A 269 15.12 -14.20 5.87
CA VAL A 269 16.37 -13.69 5.29
C VAL A 269 16.37 -13.87 3.77
N THR A 270 16.03 -15.07 3.29
CA THR A 270 16.20 -15.47 1.88
C THR A 270 15.04 -15.03 0.99
N MET A 271 13.81 -15.03 1.48
CA MET A 271 12.60 -14.87 0.64
C MET A 271 11.82 -13.60 0.93
N ARG A 272 11.63 -13.28 2.22
CA ARG A 272 10.81 -12.13 2.64
C ARG A 272 11.23 -10.81 1.99
N PRO A 273 12.53 -10.49 1.79
CA PRO A 273 12.91 -9.28 1.10
C PRO A 273 12.34 -9.20 -0.32
N HIS A 274 12.40 -10.28 -1.10
CA HIS A 274 11.87 -10.35 -2.47
C HIS A 274 10.35 -10.25 -2.51
N ILE A 275 9.68 -11.01 -1.64
CA ILE A 275 8.20 -11.00 -1.55
C ILE A 275 7.72 -9.60 -1.17
N LYS A 276 8.41 -8.95 -0.22
CA LYS A 276 8.10 -7.59 0.20
C LYS A 276 8.38 -6.58 -0.91
N GLU A 277 9.53 -6.68 -1.59
CA GLU A 277 9.86 -5.81 -2.71
C GLU A 277 8.80 -5.88 -3.81
N TYR A 278 8.44 -7.10 -4.23
CA TYR A 278 7.39 -7.33 -5.21
C TYR A 278 6.07 -6.66 -4.79
N ALA A 279 5.55 -7.00 -3.61
CA ALA A 279 4.26 -6.49 -3.15
C ALA A 279 4.25 -4.95 -3.01
N VAL A 280 5.30 -4.39 -2.43
CA VAL A 280 5.43 -2.95 -2.22
C VAL A 280 5.52 -2.21 -3.55
N LEU A 281 6.38 -2.65 -4.48
CA LEU A 281 6.55 -1.98 -5.77
C LEU A 281 5.30 -2.12 -6.64
N THR A 282 4.62 -3.26 -6.62
CA THR A 282 3.39 -3.50 -7.37
C THR A 282 2.30 -2.49 -7.00
N LEU A 283 2.09 -2.23 -5.70
CA LEU A 283 1.13 -1.23 -5.25
C LEU A 283 1.67 0.21 -5.39
N ALA A 284 2.95 0.44 -5.08
CA ALA A 284 3.54 1.78 -5.12
C ALA A 284 3.52 2.39 -6.52
N LYS A 285 3.83 1.60 -7.55
CA LYS A 285 3.82 2.03 -8.96
C LYS A 285 2.43 2.44 -9.45
N ARG A 286 1.38 1.77 -8.96
CA ARG A 286 -0.01 1.99 -9.40
C ARG A 286 -0.70 3.09 -8.62
N LEU A 287 -0.51 3.13 -7.30
CA LEU A 287 -1.24 4.03 -6.42
C LEU A 287 -0.49 5.34 -6.13
N GLY A 288 0.85 5.29 -6.02
CA GLY A 288 1.66 6.45 -5.66
C GLY A 288 1.36 7.67 -6.54
N PRO A 289 1.44 7.55 -7.88
CA PRO A 289 1.16 8.66 -8.80
C PRO A 289 -0.27 9.23 -8.74
N LEU A 290 -1.23 8.46 -8.21
CA LEU A 290 -2.63 8.89 -8.12
C LEU A 290 -2.94 9.62 -6.81
N ILE A 291 -2.18 9.34 -5.75
CA ILE A 291 -2.40 9.95 -4.44
C ILE A 291 -1.55 11.21 -4.26
N PHE A 292 -0.28 11.16 -4.64
CA PHE A 292 0.66 12.22 -4.33
C PHE A 292 0.71 13.30 -5.39
N TYR A 293 0.75 14.53 -4.91
CA TYR A 293 0.99 15.69 -5.75
C TYR A 293 2.20 16.46 -5.26
N PHE A 294 2.96 16.95 -6.22
CA PHE A 294 4.24 17.61 -6.00
C PHE A 294 4.17 19.06 -6.50
N PRO A 295 4.89 19.99 -5.85
CA PRO A 295 5.09 21.33 -6.39
C PRO A 295 5.68 21.28 -7.81
N LYS A 296 5.29 22.22 -8.68
CA LYS A 296 5.67 22.23 -10.11
C LYS A 296 7.18 22.21 -10.40
N PHE A 297 7.99 22.67 -9.45
CA PHE A 297 9.45 22.70 -9.58
C PHE A 297 10.13 21.36 -9.25
N ILE A 298 9.38 20.37 -8.77
CA ILE A 298 9.90 19.02 -8.53
C ILE A 298 9.92 18.26 -9.86
N THR A 299 11.13 17.93 -10.33
CA THR A 299 11.34 17.04 -11.47
C THR A 299 11.11 15.58 -11.05
N HIS A 300 10.77 14.70 -12.00
CA HIS A 300 10.53 13.27 -11.74
C HIS A 300 9.41 12.96 -10.72
N SER A 301 8.31 13.71 -10.77
CA SER A 301 7.17 13.58 -9.84
C SER A 301 6.62 12.15 -9.75
N GLN A 302 6.58 11.39 -10.85
CA GLN A 302 6.15 9.99 -10.84
C GLN A 302 7.07 9.10 -10.01
N GLU A 303 8.39 9.19 -10.22
CA GLU A 303 9.37 8.42 -9.45
C GLU A 303 9.29 8.78 -7.95
N MET A 304 9.16 10.07 -7.64
CA MET A 304 8.98 10.52 -6.27
C MET A 304 7.68 10.01 -5.65
N ALA A 305 6.60 9.90 -6.41
CA ALA A 305 5.33 9.35 -5.95
C ALA A 305 5.47 7.87 -5.59
N VAL A 306 6.12 7.09 -6.46
CA VAL A 306 6.43 5.68 -6.19
C VAL A 306 7.31 5.58 -4.95
N ARG A 307 8.36 6.40 -4.85
CA ARG A 307 9.28 6.44 -3.72
C ARG A 307 8.59 6.78 -2.39
N ALA A 308 7.69 7.76 -2.40
CA ALA A 308 6.88 8.12 -1.25
C ALA A 308 6.01 6.94 -0.79
N MET A 309 5.29 6.31 -1.72
CA MET A 309 4.46 5.16 -1.40
C MET A 309 5.29 3.98 -0.90
N THR A 310 6.41 3.67 -1.55
CA THR A 310 7.36 2.62 -1.14
C THR A 310 7.83 2.84 0.31
N ASN A 311 8.24 4.07 0.65
CA ASN A 311 8.67 4.38 2.01
C ASN A 311 7.53 4.25 3.02
N ILE A 312 6.30 4.65 2.67
CA ILE A 312 5.12 4.48 3.53
C ILE A 312 4.83 2.99 3.77
N LEU A 313 4.81 2.17 2.71
CA LEU A 313 4.52 0.74 2.81
C LEU A 313 5.66 -0.04 3.50
N CYS A 314 6.89 0.43 3.41
CA CYS A 314 8.03 -0.17 4.10
C CYS A 314 8.17 0.25 5.56
N SER A 315 7.67 1.43 5.93
CA SER A 315 7.77 1.99 7.26
C SER A 315 6.66 1.46 8.18
N ASN A 316 6.97 1.27 9.46
CA ASN A 316 5.97 0.89 10.46
C ASN A 316 5.15 2.12 10.89
N THR A 317 4.34 2.65 9.96
CA THR A 317 3.60 3.91 10.11
C THR A 317 2.12 3.74 10.41
N ASP A 318 1.63 2.57 10.84
CA ASP A 318 0.18 2.37 11.03
C ASP A 318 -0.47 3.41 11.91
N ARG A 319 0.20 3.73 13.03
CA ARG A 319 -0.30 4.71 13.99
C ARG A 319 -0.49 6.07 13.33
N LEU A 320 0.46 6.52 12.49
CA LEU A 320 0.40 7.79 11.74
C LEU A 320 -0.92 7.95 10.96
N TRP A 321 -1.41 6.84 10.39
CA TRP A 321 -2.58 6.85 9.53
C TRP A 321 -3.90 6.70 10.28
N ALA A 322 -3.88 6.55 11.60
CA ALA A 322 -5.11 6.64 12.38
C ALA A 322 -5.62 8.11 12.41
N PRO A 323 -6.93 8.36 12.46
CA PRO A 323 -7.49 9.66 12.80
C PRO A 323 -7.01 10.12 14.19
N GLY A 324 -7.20 11.40 14.53
CA GLY A 324 -7.01 11.91 15.92
C GLY A 324 -5.61 11.79 16.53
N GLN A 325 -4.60 11.34 15.78
CA GLN A 325 -3.22 11.28 16.26
C GLN A 325 -2.66 12.67 16.52
N THR A 326 -1.79 12.78 17.51
CA THR A 326 -0.98 13.97 17.81
C THR A 326 0.41 13.84 17.19
N SER A 327 1.11 14.96 16.99
CA SER A 327 2.51 14.94 16.53
C SER A 327 3.42 14.11 17.45
N SER A 328 3.15 14.11 18.77
CA SER A 328 3.86 13.28 19.75
C SER A 328 3.56 11.78 19.63
N SER A 329 2.37 11.38 19.18
CA SER A 329 2.02 9.97 18.96
C SER A 329 2.61 9.37 17.67
N VAL A 330 3.12 10.22 16.77
CA VAL A 330 3.67 9.84 15.47
C VAL A 330 5.17 9.55 15.52
N SER A 331 5.87 9.93 16.61
CA SER A 331 7.25 9.49 16.79
C SER A 331 7.31 7.98 16.91
N ILE A 332 8.00 7.35 15.96
CA ILE A 332 8.28 5.91 16.00
C ILE A 332 9.00 5.61 17.31
N GLU A 333 8.35 4.84 18.19
CA GLU A 333 8.99 4.20 19.33
C GLU A 333 10.16 3.36 18.80
N THR A 334 11.39 3.71 19.18
CA THR A 334 12.58 2.90 18.92
C THR A 334 12.75 1.75 19.91
N ALA A 335 11.74 1.53 20.76
CA ALA A 335 11.69 0.33 21.56
C ALA A 335 11.62 -0.89 20.62
N PRO A 336 12.32 -1.98 20.93
CA PRO A 336 12.12 -3.24 20.21
C PRO A 336 10.62 -3.56 20.18
N PRO A 337 10.10 -4.09 19.07
CA PRO A 337 8.67 -4.37 18.93
C PRO A 337 8.22 -5.27 20.07
N LYS A 338 7.36 -4.73 20.95
CA LYS A 338 6.70 -5.51 21.99
C LYS A 338 5.69 -6.42 21.30
N CYS A 339 6.13 -7.64 20.99
CA CYS A 339 5.25 -8.68 20.53
C CYS A 339 4.29 -9.08 21.67
N HIS A 340 3.06 -9.48 21.34
CA HIS A 340 2.15 -9.99 22.36
C HIS A 340 2.67 -11.33 22.92
N PRO A 341 2.30 -11.71 24.16
CA PRO A 341 2.54 -13.06 24.66
C PRO A 341 1.94 -14.07 23.66
N GLY A 342 2.76 -14.98 23.13
CA GLY A 342 2.36 -15.97 22.11
C GLY A 342 2.56 -15.54 20.64
N CYS A 343 3.21 -14.40 20.34
CA CYS A 343 3.66 -14.10 18.98
C CYS A 343 4.77 -15.08 18.60
N THR A 344 4.63 -15.79 17.48
CA THR A 344 5.69 -16.63 16.86
C THR A 344 7.01 -15.89 16.58
N CYS A 345 6.99 -14.58 16.76
CA CYS A 345 8.06 -13.60 16.66
C CYS A 345 9.08 -13.68 17.83
N LEU A 346 8.69 -14.32 18.94
CA LEU A 346 9.45 -14.42 20.20
C LEU A 346 9.91 -15.85 20.53
N HIS A 347 9.45 -16.86 19.80
CA HIS A 347 9.98 -18.21 19.95
C HIS A 347 11.25 -18.31 19.10
N ASP A 348 12.37 -18.57 19.78
CA ASP A 348 13.72 -18.77 19.24
C ASP A 348 14.61 -17.50 19.20
N ILE A 349 14.87 -16.94 20.39
CA ILE A 349 16.22 -16.43 20.73
C ILE A 349 16.93 -17.52 21.53
#